data_AF-A0A2M7YY59-F1
#
_entry.id   AF-A0A2M7YY59-F1
#
_cell.length_a   1.000
_cell.length_b   1.000
_cell.length_c   1.000
_cell.angle_alpha   90.00
_cell.angle_beta   90.00
_cell.angle_gamma   90.00
#
_symmetry.space_group_name_H-M   'P 1'
#
loop_
_entity.id
_entity.type
_entity.pdbx_description
1 polymer ?
#
loop_
_entity_poly.entity_id
_entity_poly.type
_entity_poly.pdbx_seq_one_letter_code
_entity_poly.pdbx_strand_id
1 'polypeptide(L)'
;NYYVFRHDTTPQPVFPFEVPGLLAPHIAAALSKAQPEEIVVFVLSRLRKDGIPLITSGGLFVKGDQLTFVLAHVETPMTSERKREQVQANPLTPLSDPDFHFVVGPSQAILTPTETPVFPSGRTFAPAVLINYKALLTTHSQDHALPLETVSDAPPPNPPATIEEKLRQLKSWHQQGLISEQEYRKKREEILASFQ
;
A
#
# COMPACT_ATOMS: atom_id res chain seq x y z
N ASN A 1 20.57 34.10 -0.03
CA ASN A 1 20.44 32.80 0.67
C ASN A 1 18.99 32.58 1.05
N TYR A 2 18.21 31.97 0.16
CA TYR A 2 16.82 31.62 0.46
C TYR A 2 16.82 30.22 1.06
N TYR A 3 16.59 30.14 2.38
CA TYR A 3 16.28 28.87 3.03
C TYR A 3 14.83 28.53 2.70
N VAL A 4 14.64 27.59 1.78
CA VAL A 4 13.34 26.91 1.65
C VAL A 4 13.26 25.97 2.84
N PHE A 5 12.46 26.34 3.84
CA PHE A 5 12.01 25.40 4.86
C PHE A 5 11.25 24.29 4.14
N ARG A 6 11.92 23.16 3.89
CA ARG A 6 11.20 21.92 3.60
C ARG A 6 10.34 21.67 4.83
N HIS A 7 9.04 21.92 4.72
CA HIS A 7 8.12 21.42 5.72
C HIS A 7 8.36 19.91 5.78
N ASP A 8 8.64 19.39 6.98
CA ASP A 8 8.61 17.96 7.24
C ASP A 8 7.17 17.49 6.97
N THR A 9 6.89 17.17 5.72
CA THR A 9 5.59 16.68 5.31
C THR A 9 5.47 15.27 5.84
N THR A 10 4.56 15.07 6.80
CA THR A 10 4.17 13.72 7.22
C THR A 10 3.84 12.89 5.99
N PRO A 11 4.47 11.72 5.79
CA PRO A 11 4.21 10.89 4.63
C PRO A 11 2.71 10.59 4.51
N GLN A 12 2.17 10.77 3.31
CA GLN A 12 0.77 10.47 3.03
C GLN A 12 0.66 9.14 2.27
N PRO A 13 -0.39 8.36 2.52
CA PRO A 13 -0.69 7.20 1.68
C PRO A 13 -0.80 7.62 0.21
N VAL A 14 -0.13 6.90 -0.68
CA VAL A 14 -0.19 7.13 -2.14
C VAL A 14 -1.62 7.03 -2.67
N PHE A 15 -2.40 6.13 -2.08
CA PHE A 15 -3.77 5.83 -2.49
C PHE A 15 -4.75 6.15 -1.35
N PRO A 16 -5.89 6.79 -1.65
CA PRO A 16 -7.01 6.85 -0.72
C PRO A 16 -7.54 5.45 -0.39
N PHE A 17 -8.16 5.29 0.78
CA PHE A 17 -8.48 3.98 1.36
C PHE A 17 -9.34 3.08 0.45
N GLU A 18 -10.17 3.66 -0.41
CA GLU A 18 -11.03 2.93 -1.33
C GLU A 18 -10.28 2.34 -2.53
N VAL A 19 -9.15 2.92 -2.92
CA VAL A 19 -8.43 2.57 -4.15
C VAL A 19 -7.72 1.21 -4.04
N PRO A 20 -7.04 0.85 -2.94
CA PRO A 20 -6.44 -0.48 -2.80
C PRO A 20 -7.44 -1.62 -2.97
N GLY A 21 -8.66 -1.47 -2.41
CA GLY A 21 -9.72 -2.47 -2.55
C GLY A 21 -10.19 -2.66 -4.00
N LEU A 22 -10.17 -1.60 -4.80
CA LEU A 22 -10.48 -1.67 -6.23
C LEU A 22 -9.31 -2.24 -7.05
N LEU A 23 -8.09 -1.76 -6.79
CA LEU A 23 -6.93 -2.01 -7.65
C LEU A 23 -6.29 -3.38 -7.38
N ALA A 24 -6.21 -3.81 -6.12
CA ALA A 24 -5.49 -5.01 -5.73
C ALA A 24 -6.00 -6.31 -6.40
N PRO A 25 -7.32 -6.57 -6.53
CA PRO A 25 -7.81 -7.76 -7.23
C PRO A 25 -7.41 -7.78 -8.71
N HIS A 26 -7.42 -6.62 -9.37
CA HIS A 26 -7.04 -6.50 -10.78
C HIS A 26 -5.55 -6.68 -10.99
N ILE A 27 -4.72 -6.10 -10.11
CA ILE A 27 -3.27 -6.31 -10.11
C ILE A 27 -2.94 -7.78 -9.87
N ALA A 28 -3.56 -8.42 -8.87
CA ALA A 28 -3.32 -9.83 -8.57
C ALA A 28 -3.69 -10.73 -9.76
N ALA A 29 -4.84 -10.48 -10.39
CA ALA A 29 -5.25 -11.20 -11.59
C ALA A 29 -4.29 -10.97 -12.77
N ALA A 30 -3.81 -9.75 -12.97
CA ALA A 30 -2.85 -9.43 -14.01
C ALA A 30 -1.48 -10.09 -13.76
N LEU A 31 -0.95 -10.01 -12.53
CA LEU A 31 0.30 -10.65 -12.15
C LEU A 31 0.24 -12.17 -12.27
N SER A 32 -0.92 -12.80 -12.02
CA SER A 32 -1.09 -14.24 -12.21
C SER A 32 -0.99 -14.70 -13.67
N LYS A 33 -1.19 -13.77 -14.62
CA LYS A 33 -1.11 -14.02 -16.06
C LYS A 33 0.21 -13.53 -16.66
N ALA A 34 0.89 -12.62 -15.97
CA ALA A 34 2.12 -12.00 -16.42
C ALA A 34 3.26 -13.01 -16.49
N GLN A 35 4.03 -12.94 -17.58
CA GLN A 35 5.30 -13.66 -17.72
C GLN A 35 6.42 -12.98 -16.90
N PRO A 36 7.55 -13.66 -16.63
CA PRO A 36 8.66 -13.12 -15.82
C PRO A 36 9.29 -11.80 -16.29
N GLU A 37 8.98 -11.36 -17.51
CA GLU A 37 9.46 -10.10 -18.10
C GLU A 37 8.29 -9.16 -18.49
N GLU A 38 7.08 -9.46 -18.04
CA GLU A 38 5.92 -8.62 -18.29
C GLU A 38 5.66 -7.66 -17.14
N ILE A 39 5.31 -6.42 -17.49
CA ILE A 39 4.97 -5.37 -16.53
C ILE A 39 3.45 -5.27 -16.49
N VAL A 40 2.90 -5.34 -15.28
CA VAL A 40 1.48 -5.05 -15.06
C VAL A 40 1.35 -3.54 -14.92
N VAL A 41 0.67 -2.90 -15.85
CA VAL A 41 0.42 -1.45 -15.82
C VAL A 41 -1.02 -1.15 -15.39
N PHE A 42 -1.21 0.03 -14.80
CA PHE A 42 -2.55 0.51 -14.46
C PHE A 42 -2.67 2.00 -14.72
N VAL A 43 -3.91 2.40 -15.06
CA VAL A 43 -4.34 3.80 -15.12
C VAL A 43 -5.66 3.87 -14.38
N LEU A 44 -5.70 4.73 -13.37
CA LEU A 44 -6.90 5.03 -12.61
C LEU A 44 -7.32 6.47 -12.94
N SER A 45 -8.60 6.64 -13.29
CA SER A 45 -9.21 7.95 -13.45
C SER A 45 -10.34 8.12 -12.43
N ARG A 46 -10.24 9.14 -11.59
CA ARG A 46 -11.29 9.51 -10.63
C ARG A 46 -11.71 10.95 -10.85
N LEU A 47 -12.99 11.24 -10.71
CA LEU A 47 -13.47 12.62 -10.78
C LEU A 47 -13.34 13.28 -9.42
N ARG A 48 -12.71 14.46 -9.39
CA ARG A 48 -12.79 15.37 -8.26
C ARG A 48 -14.19 16.00 -8.18
N LYS A 49 -14.55 16.57 -7.03
CA LYS A 49 -15.84 17.25 -6.79
C LYS A 49 -16.20 18.32 -7.82
N ASP A 50 -15.20 18.95 -8.44
CA ASP A 50 -15.34 19.97 -9.47
C ASP A 50 -15.46 19.40 -10.90
N GLY A 51 -15.48 18.06 -11.03
CA GLY A 51 -15.56 17.37 -12.32
C GLY A 51 -14.22 17.20 -13.04
N ILE A 52 -13.10 17.64 -12.45
CA ILE A 52 -11.79 17.46 -13.07
C ILE A 52 -11.30 16.02 -12.87
N PRO A 53 -10.91 15.29 -13.94
CA PRO A 53 -10.31 13.98 -13.80
C PRO A 53 -8.93 14.05 -13.11
N LEU A 54 -8.75 13.22 -12.09
CA LEU A 54 -7.50 12.93 -11.43
C LEU A 54 -6.98 11.59 -11.94
N ILE A 55 -5.77 11.62 -12.47
CA ILE A 55 -5.12 10.45 -13.06
C ILE A 55 -4.01 9.97 -12.13
N THR A 56 -4.07 8.69 -11.78
CA THR A 56 -2.97 7.97 -11.15
C THR A 56 -2.55 6.85 -12.08
N SER A 57 -1.28 6.79 -12.47
CA SER A 57 -0.77 5.76 -13.37
C SER A 57 0.56 5.23 -12.91
N GLY A 58 0.79 3.97 -13.20
CA GLY A 58 1.97 3.27 -12.73
C GLY A 58 2.01 1.83 -13.21
N GLY A 59 2.92 1.07 -12.62
CA GLY A 59 3.04 -0.33 -12.93
C GLY A 59 3.85 -1.10 -11.90
N LEU A 60 3.77 -2.41 -12.05
CA LEU A 60 4.33 -3.40 -11.16
C LEU A 60 5.08 -4.43 -11.97
N PHE A 61 6.24 -4.79 -11.47
CA PHE A 61 7.08 -5.82 -12.06
C PHE A 61 7.61 -6.73 -10.96
N VAL A 62 7.52 -8.04 -11.15
CA VAL A 62 8.01 -9.03 -10.17
C VAL A 62 9.21 -9.75 -10.74
N LYS A 63 10.32 -9.74 -9.99
CA LYS A 63 11.52 -10.50 -10.31
C LYS A 63 12.02 -11.20 -9.05
N GLY A 64 11.89 -12.53 -9.02
CA GLY A 64 12.27 -13.32 -7.85
C GLY A 64 11.44 -12.96 -6.62
N ASP A 65 12.11 -12.54 -5.54
CA ASP A 65 11.51 -12.10 -4.28
C ASP A 65 11.29 -10.58 -4.20
N GLN A 66 11.47 -9.88 -5.32
CA GLN A 66 11.34 -8.44 -5.41
C GLN A 66 10.14 -8.03 -6.26
N LEU A 67 9.38 -7.07 -5.76
CA LEU A 67 8.32 -6.37 -6.45
C LEU A 67 8.78 -4.93 -6.66
N THR A 68 8.92 -4.51 -7.92
CA THR A 68 9.16 -3.12 -8.27
C THR A 68 7.82 -2.43 -8.50
N PHE A 69 7.61 -1.31 -7.82
CA PHE A 69 6.43 -0.47 -7.95
C PHE A 69 6.84 0.89 -8.52
N VAL A 70 6.18 1.31 -9.61
CA VAL A 70 6.45 2.57 -10.32
C VAL A 70 5.21 3.42 -10.33
N LEU A 71 5.39 4.72 -10.11
CA LEU A 71 4.34 5.72 -10.30
C LEU A 71 4.84 6.78 -11.27
N ALA A 72 4.08 7.02 -12.33
CA ALA A 72 4.30 8.13 -13.23
C ALA A 72 3.43 9.35 -12.88
N HIS A 73 2.21 9.10 -12.38
CA HIS A 73 1.26 10.14 -12.00
C HIS A 73 0.57 9.74 -10.69
N VAL A 74 0.35 10.70 -9.79
CA VAL A 74 -0.38 10.51 -8.52
C VAL A 74 -1.41 11.62 -8.40
N GLU A 75 -2.69 11.25 -8.50
CA GLU A 75 -3.84 12.17 -8.43
C GLU A 75 -3.69 13.43 -9.30
N THR A 76 -3.00 13.31 -10.44
CA THR A 76 -2.65 14.45 -11.29
C THR A 76 -3.89 14.96 -12.03
N PRO A 77 -4.27 16.24 -11.90
CA PRO A 77 -5.41 16.80 -12.60
C PRO A 77 -5.16 16.85 -14.12
N MET A 78 -6.03 16.23 -14.91
CA MET A 78 -5.93 16.22 -16.37
C MET A 78 -7.28 16.50 -17.04
N THR A 79 -7.48 17.75 -17.45
CA THR A 79 -8.65 18.17 -18.24
C THR A 79 -8.52 17.84 -19.73
N SER A 80 -7.29 17.81 -20.26
CA SER A 80 -7.03 17.52 -21.67
C SER A 80 -7.24 16.04 -21.98
N GLU A 81 -8.14 15.73 -22.91
CA GLU A 81 -8.35 14.38 -23.45
C GLU A 81 -7.10 13.80 -24.09
N ARG A 82 -6.42 14.58 -24.95
CA ARG A 82 -5.15 14.18 -25.56
C ARG A 82 -4.11 13.71 -24.53
N LYS A 83 -3.99 14.42 -23.39
CA LYS A 83 -3.08 14.00 -22.32
C LYS A 83 -3.52 12.69 -21.67
N ARG A 84 -4.83 12.51 -21.44
CA ARG A 84 -5.39 11.25 -20.89
C ARG A 84 -5.13 10.07 -21.82
N GLU A 85 -5.33 10.23 -23.13
CA GLU A 85 -5.00 9.21 -24.13
C GLU A 85 -3.50 8.88 -24.15
N GLN A 86 -2.65 9.90 -24.03
CA GLN A 86 -1.21 9.70 -23.96
C GLN A 86 -0.78 8.88 -22.73
N VAL A 87 -1.38 9.14 -21.56
CA VAL A 87 -1.15 8.33 -20.35
C VAL A 87 -1.69 6.92 -20.52
N GLN A 88 -2.84 6.75 -21.17
CA GLN A 88 -3.41 5.42 -21.44
C GLN A 88 -2.48 4.58 -22.32
N ALA A 89 -1.86 5.20 -23.33
CA ALA A 89 -0.92 4.54 -24.22
C ALA A 89 0.45 4.28 -23.57
N ASN A 90 0.90 5.18 -22.69
CA ASN A 90 2.23 5.13 -22.07
C ASN A 90 2.13 5.38 -20.55
N PRO A 91 1.56 4.44 -19.76
CA PRO A 91 1.20 4.67 -18.36
C PRO A 91 2.39 4.85 -17.42
N LEU A 92 3.59 4.45 -17.84
CA LEU A 92 4.84 4.56 -17.10
C LEU A 92 5.68 5.78 -17.50
N THR A 93 5.22 6.56 -18.48
CA THR A 93 5.93 7.75 -18.94
C THR A 93 5.29 8.99 -18.31
N PRO A 94 6.00 9.68 -17.40
CA PRO A 94 5.46 10.90 -16.81
C PRO A 94 5.37 12.00 -17.88
N LEU A 95 4.29 12.81 -17.84
CA LEU A 95 4.12 13.94 -18.76
C LEU A 95 4.90 15.20 -18.33
N SER A 96 5.33 15.24 -17.08
CA SER A 96 6.12 16.31 -16.47
C SER A 96 6.96 15.73 -15.33
N ASP A 97 7.89 16.50 -14.80
CA ASP A 97 8.65 16.06 -13.63
C ASP A 97 7.70 15.72 -12.46
N PRO A 98 7.86 14.54 -11.84
CA PRO A 98 7.07 14.15 -10.67
C PRO A 98 7.27 15.15 -9.53
N ASP A 99 6.16 15.61 -8.95
CA ASP A 99 6.12 16.52 -7.80
C ASP A 99 6.04 15.77 -6.45
N PHE A 100 6.21 14.46 -6.47
CA PHE A 100 6.20 13.59 -5.31
C PHE A 100 7.51 12.80 -5.19
N HIS A 101 7.77 12.29 -3.99
CA HIS A 101 8.83 11.32 -3.74
C HIS A 101 8.30 10.22 -2.83
N PHE A 102 8.87 9.04 -2.94
CA PHE A 102 8.55 7.94 -2.05
C PHE A 102 9.24 8.11 -0.70
N VAL A 103 8.52 7.77 0.36
CA VAL A 103 9.09 7.54 1.68
C VAL A 103 9.00 6.05 1.93
N VAL A 104 10.14 5.38 2.01
CA VAL A 104 10.22 3.92 2.10
C VAL A 104 10.22 3.46 3.56
N GLY A 105 9.51 2.35 3.80
CA GLY A 105 9.51 1.66 5.08
C GLY A 105 10.52 0.51 5.16
N PRO A 106 10.43 -0.34 6.20
CA PRO A 106 11.18 -1.59 6.27
C PRO A 106 10.95 -2.45 5.03
N SER A 107 11.99 -3.14 4.55
CA SER A 107 11.94 -4.01 3.35
C SER A 107 11.65 -3.29 2.03
N GLN A 108 11.82 -1.96 1.99
CA GLN A 108 11.63 -1.13 0.80
C GLN A 108 12.87 -0.29 0.53
N ALA A 109 13.19 -0.05 -0.75
CA ALA A 109 14.29 0.80 -1.17
C ALA A 109 13.87 1.67 -2.36
N ILE A 110 14.30 2.93 -2.37
CA ILE A 110 14.10 3.82 -3.53
C ILE A 110 15.07 3.38 -4.62
N LEU A 111 14.56 3.17 -5.84
CA LEU A 111 15.40 2.92 -6.99
C LEU A 111 15.72 4.25 -7.69
N THR A 112 17.00 4.55 -7.85
CA THR A 112 17.40 5.67 -8.70
C THR A 112 17.37 5.26 -10.18
N PRO A 113 17.03 6.17 -11.11
CA PRO A 113 16.97 5.86 -12.55
C PRO A 113 18.28 5.26 -13.13
N THR A 114 19.43 5.50 -12.49
CA THR A 114 20.73 4.98 -12.92
C THR A 114 20.97 3.51 -12.51
N GLU A 115 20.24 3.01 -11.51
CA GLU A 115 20.37 1.65 -10.96
C GLU A 115 19.36 0.66 -11.57
N THR A 116 18.71 1.02 -12.68
CA THR A 116 17.61 0.25 -13.29
C THR A 116 18.02 -0.52 -14.56
N PRO A 117 18.58 -1.74 -14.43
CA PRO A 117 18.48 -2.76 -15.47
C PRO A 117 17.17 -3.58 -15.34
N VAL A 118 16.24 -3.18 -14.46
CA VAL A 118 15.12 -4.03 -14.00
C VAL A 118 13.82 -3.83 -14.77
N PHE A 119 13.73 -2.85 -15.68
CA PHE A 119 12.56 -2.72 -16.57
C PHE A 119 12.84 -3.33 -17.95
N PRO A 120 12.08 -4.34 -18.37
CA PRO A 120 12.27 -4.98 -19.68
C PRO A 120 12.07 -4.03 -20.88
N SER A 121 11.47 -2.86 -20.67
CA SER A 121 11.16 -1.86 -21.72
C SER A 121 12.07 -0.63 -21.74
N GLY A 122 13.17 -0.60 -21.00
CA GLY A 122 14.15 0.52 -21.00
C GLY A 122 14.11 1.43 -19.77
N ARG A 123 14.82 2.57 -19.83
CA ARG A 123 14.92 3.53 -18.71
C ARG A 123 13.56 4.15 -18.39
N THR A 124 13.10 4.00 -17.15
CA THR A 124 11.94 4.73 -16.65
C THR A 124 12.39 6.04 -16.02
N PHE A 125 11.79 7.16 -16.42
CA PHE A 125 11.99 8.46 -15.74
C PHE A 125 11.03 8.65 -14.55
N ALA A 126 10.16 7.66 -14.32
CA ALA A 126 9.22 7.63 -13.22
C ALA A 126 9.90 7.14 -11.91
N PRO A 127 9.57 7.73 -10.75
CA PRO A 127 10.01 7.25 -9.44
C PRO A 127 9.58 5.81 -9.23
N ALA A 128 10.47 5.02 -8.60
CA ALA A 128 10.26 3.61 -8.37
C ALA A 128 10.71 3.21 -6.96
N VAL A 129 9.99 2.23 -6.39
CA VAL A 129 10.35 1.57 -5.13
C VAL A 129 10.51 0.08 -5.38
N LEU A 130 11.60 -0.46 -4.89
CA LEU A 130 11.83 -1.89 -4.79
C LEU A 130 11.29 -2.38 -3.45
N ILE A 131 10.47 -3.42 -3.48
CA ILE A 131 9.85 -4.01 -2.30
C ILE A 131 10.30 -5.46 -2.22
N ASN A 132 10.99 -5.84 -1.14
CA ASN A 132 11.16 -7.26 -0.82
C ASN A 132 9.85 -7.77 -0.22
N TYR A 133 8.96 -8.30 -1.06
CA TYR A 133 7.61 -8.66 -0.64
C TYR A 133 7.61 -9.86 0.31
N LYS A 134 8.58 -10.78 0.22
CA LYS A 134 8.69 -11.90 1.16
C LYS A 134 9.06 -11.44 2.55
N ALA A 135 10.07 -10.56 2.66
CA ALA A 135 10.45 -9.95 3.93
C ALA A 135 9.29 -9.13 4.51
N LEU A 136 8.61 -8.33 3.68
CA LEU A 136 7.46 -7.53 4.08
C LEU A 136 6.30 -8.39 4.63
N LEU A 137 5.96 -9.50 3.96
CA LEU A 137 4.93 -10.43 4.43
C LEU A 137 5.34 -11.12 5.74
N THR A 138 6.64 -11.38 5.94
CA THR A 138 7.15 -12.00 7.17
C THR A 138 7.10 -11.02 8.34
N THR A 139 7.49 -9.76 8.13
CA THR A 139 7.40 -8.70 9.14
C THR A 139 5.94 -8.40 9.49
N HIS A 140 5.04 -8.36 8.50
CA HIS A 140 3.61 -8.17 8.78
C HIS A 140 2.99 -9.38 9.51
N SER A 141 3.51 -10.58 9.26
CA SER A 141 3.17 -11.78 10.04
C SER A 141 3.73 -11.71 11.47
N GLN A 142 4.87 -11.03 11.67
CA GLN A 142 5.49 -10.82 12.99
C GLN A 142 4.85 -9.69 13.80
N ASP A 143 4.37 -8.61 13.19
CA ASP A 143 3.52 -7.62 13.89
C ASP A 143 2.18 -8.23 14.33
N HIS A 144 1.77 -9.34 13.69
CA HIS A 144 0.68 -10.21 14.13
C HIS A 144 1.13 -11.40 14.99
N ALA A 145 2.42 -11.62 15.21
CA ALA A 145 2.95 -12.65 16.10
C ALA A 145 3.54 -12.00 17.35
N LEU A 146 2.82 -12.11 18.47
CA LEU A 146 3.36 -11.84 19.80
C LEU A 146 4.75 -12.48 19.97
N PRO A 147 5.69 -11.84 20.71
CA PRO A 147 7.02 -12.39 20.90
C PRO A 147 6.96 -13.76 21.59
N LEU A 148 7.38 -14.79 20.88
CA LEU A 148 7.78 -16.07 21.48
C LEU A 148 9.20 -15.89 22.04
N GLU A 149 9.31 -15.59 23.34
CA GLU A 149 10.54 -15.88 24.06
C GLU A 149 10.70 -17.41 24.18
N THR A 150 11.86 -17.88 23.76
CA THR A 150 12.22 -19.29 23.68
C THR A 150 12.99 -19.66 24.94
N VAL A 151 12.53 -20.62 25.75
CA VAL A 151 13.43 -21.63 26.38
C VAL A 151 12.67 -22.95 26.58
N SER A 152 13.10 -23.94 25.80
CA SER A 152 13.32 -25.36 26.13
C SER A 152 12.38 -26.12 27.09
N ASP A 153 11.79 -27.16 26.51
CA ASP A 153 11.44 -28.51 27.01
C ASP A 153 10.16 -28.75 27.85
N ALA A 154 9.28 -29.57 27.24
CA ALA A 154 8.05 -30.22 27.73
C ALA A 154 6.85 -29.36 28.22
N PRO A 155 5.58 -29.78 27.91
CA PRO A 155 4.41 -28.89 27.89
C PRO A 155 3.66 -28.84 29.23
N PRO A 156 3.23 -27.65 29.70
CA PRO A 156 1.82 -27.45 30.08
C PRO A 156 1.34 -25.97 29.86
N PRO A 157 0.15 -25.54 30.36
CA PRO A 157 -1.05 -25.25 29.60
C PRO A 157 -1.31 -23.74 29.36
N ASN A 158 -2.09 -23.41 28.32
CA ASN A 158 -2.57 -22.06 27.99
C ASN A 158 -3.09 -21.25 29.20
N PRO A 159 -2.74 -19.95 29.35
CA PRO A 159 -3.54 -19.04 30.16
C PRO A 159 -4.66 -18.37 29.34
N PRO A 160 -5.82 -18.08 29.95
CA PRO A 160 -6.98 -17.50 29.29
C PRO A 160 -6.77 -16.00 29.01
N ALA A 161 -7.02 -15.55 27.78
CA ALA A 161 -7.04 -14.13 27.45
C ALA A 161 -8.15 -13.42 28.27
N THR A 162 -7.73 -12.54 29.19
CA THR A 162 -8.58 -11.84 30.15
C THR A 162 -9.58 -10.90 29.46
N ILE A 163 -10.82 -10.83 29.96
CA ILE A 163 -11.95 -10.06 29.41
C ILE A 163 -11.58 -8.60 29.11
N GLU A 164 -10.75 -8.01 29.96
CA GLU A 164 -10.26 -6.64 29.81
C GLU A 164 -9.48 -6.43 28.51
N GLU A 165 -8.72 -7.45 28.08
CA GLU A 165 -7.95 -7.40 26.84
C GLU A 165 -8.88 -7.45 25.62
N LYS A 166 -9.93 -8.29 25.67
CA LYS A 166 -10.96 -8.35 24.60
C LYS A 166 -11.74 -7.05 24.49
N LEU A 167 -12.06 -6.41 25.61
CA LEU A 167 -12.75 -5.11 25.64
C LEU A 167 -11.84 -3.99 25.13
N ARG A 168 -10.55 -4.02 25.45
CA ARG A 168 -9.55 -3.05 24.98
C ARG A 168 -9.37 -3.14 23.46
N GLN A 169 -9.27 -4.37 22.94
CA GLN A 169 -9.17 -4.62 21.51
C GLN A 169 -10.43 -4.19 20.75
N LEU A 170 -11.62 -4.49 21.29
CA LEU A 170 -12.89 -4.07 20.69
C LEU A 170 -13.03 -2.53 20.67
N LYS A 171 -12.57 -1.84 21.72
CA LYS A 171 -12.55 -0.37 21.77
C LYS A 171 -11.58 0.23 20.76
N SER A 172 -10.41 -0.41 20.56
CA SER A 172 -9.43 0.02 19.57
C SER A 172 -9.99 -0.06 18.15
N TRP A 173 -10.66 -1.17 17.81
CA TRP A 173 -11.30 -1.33 16.48
C TRP A 173 -12.40 -0.31 16.22
N HIS A 174 -13.18 0.05 17.23
CA HIS A 174 -14.19 1.10 17.10
C HIS A 174 -13.55 2.47 16.86
N GLN A 175 -12.50 2.82 17.61
CA GLN A 175 -11.79 4.10 17.45
C GLN A 175 -11.07 4.22 16.10
N GLN A 176 -10.64 3.09 15.53
CA GLN A 176 -10.06 3.00 14.20
C GLN A 176 -11.10 2.97 13.07
N GLY A 177 -12.40 3.01 13.40
CA GLY A 177 -13.49 2.95 12.42
C GLY A 177 -13.62 1.60 11.70
N LEU A 178 -12.98 0.54 12.23
CA LEU A 178 -13.01 -0.81 11.67
C LEU A 178 -14.35 -1.53 11.93
N ILE A 179 -15.11 -1.07 12.93
CA ILE A 179 -16.44 -1.57 13.26
C ILE A 179 -17.39 -0.39 13.51
N SER A 180 -18.66 -0.56 13.16
CA SER A 180 -19.69 0.44 13.42
C SER A 180 -20.05 0.51 14.91
N GLU A 181 -20.58 1.65 15.37
CA GLU A 181 -21.06 1.84 16.75
C GLU A 181 -22.09 0.76 17.17
N GLN A 182 -22.91 0.29 16.23
CA GLN A 182 -23.90 -0.76 16.48
C GLN A 182 -23.24 -2.14 16.69
N GLU A 183 -22.21 -2.47 15.91
CA GLU A 183 -21.44 -3.71 16.05
C GLU A 183 -20.57 -3.70 17.32
N TYR A 184 -20.03 -2.54 17.68
CA TYR A 184 -19.29 -2.34 18.92
C TYR A 184 -20.16 -2.65 20.14
N ARG A 185 -21.38 -2.10 20.20
CA ARG A 185 -22.31 -2.33 21.32
C ARG A 185 -22.70 -3.80 21.43
N LYS A 186 -23.08 -4.43 20.32
CA LYS A 186 -23.49 -5.83 20.29
C LYS A 186 -22.37 -6.78 20.76
N LYS A 187 -21.14 -6.60 20.25
CA LYS A 187 -19.99 -7.43 20.64
C LYS A 187 -19.55 -7.16 22.09
N ARG A 188 -19.68 -5.93 22.58
CA ARG A 188 -19.38 -5.60 23.97
C ARG A 188 -20.33 -6.31 24.93
N GLU A 189 -21.62 -6.31 24.62
CA GLU A 189 -22.64 -7.02 25.41
C GLU A 189 -22.42 -8.53 25.38
N GLU A 190 -22.09 -9.12 24.23
CA GLU A 190 -21.80 -10.55 24.09
C GLU A 190 -20.57 -10.98 24.92
N ILE A 191 -19.51 -10.17 24.95
CA ILE A 191 -18.33 -10.42 25.78
C ILE A 191 -18.68 -10.37 27.27
N LEU A 192 -19.50 -9.42 27.70
CA LEU A 192 -19.94 -9.30 29.09
C LEU A 192 -20.92 -10.43 29.48
N ALA A 193 -21.79 -10.86 28.55
CA ALA A 193 -22.76 -11.93 28.76
C ALA A 193 -22.13 -13.33 28.76
N SER A 194 -21.04 -13.53 28.02
CA SER A 194 -20.30 -14.81 27.96
C SER A 194 -19.60 -15.20 29.28
N PHE A 195 -19.77 -14.38 30.33
CA PHE A 195 -19.12 -14.52 31.62
C PHE A 195 -20.09 -14.39 32.82
N GLN A 196 -21.41 -14.43 32.58
CA GLN A 196 -22.45 -14.61 33.59
C GLN A 196 -22.91 -16.09 33.64
#